data_AF-A0A6B2UFM8-F1
#
_entry.id   AF-A0A6B2UFM8-F1
#
_cell.length_a   1.000
_cell.length_b   1.000
_cell.length_c   1.000
_cell.angle_alpha   90.00
_cell.angle_beta   90.00
_cell.angle_gamma   90.00
#
_symmetry.space_group_name_H-M   'P 1'
#
loop_
_entity.id
_entity.type
_entity.pdbx_description
1 polymer ?
#
loop_
_entity_poly.entity_id
_entity_poly.type
_entity_poly.pdbx_seq_one_letter_code
_entity_poly.pdbx_strand_id
1 'polypeptide(L)'
;MTVEPPGVRTRDADREETDAQVIERSRDEPELFAALFDRYADAVHRYAARRLGPEAAEDLMAETFTTAFQRRHSYDLSRGDARPWLFGITTNLVSR
;
A
#
# COMPACT_ATOMS: atom_id res chain seq x y z
N MET A 1 29.60 32.85 12.27
CA MET A 1 28.52 32.73 13.27
C MET A 1 27.52 31.74 12.71
N THR A 2 27.47 30.57 13.35
CA THR A 2 26.59 29.40 13.24
C THR A 2 25.95 29.07 11.88
N VAL A 3 26.52 28.07 11.20
CA VAL A 3 25.78 27.21 10.26
C VAL A 3 24.77 26.40 11.06
N GLU A 4 23.48 26.52 10.74
CA GLU A 4 22.48 25.61 11.28
C GLU A 4 22.71 24.21 10.65
N PRO A 5 22.81 23.14 11.44
CA PRO A 5 22.86 21.81 10.85
C PRO A 5 21.48 21.50 10.24
N PRO A 6 21.39 20.89 9.04
CA PRO A 6 20.17 20.25 8.61
C PRO A 6 19.91 19.08 9.55
N GLY A 7 19.03 19.29 10.52
CA GLY A 7 18.54 18.23 11.39
C GLY A 7 17.80 17.21 10.55
N VAL A 8 18.51 16.13 10.19
CA VAL A 8 17.96 14.81 9.92
C VAL A 8 16.82 14.57 10.90
N ARG A 9 15.57 14.61 10.42
CA ARG A 9 14.41 14.10 11.15
C ARG A 9 14.07 12.65 10.78
N THR A 10 14.96 11.97 10.05
CA THR A 10 14.66 10.69 9.40
C THR A 10 15.31 9.48 10.08
N ARG A 11 15.41 9.48 11.41
CA ARG A 11 15.93 8.29 12.13
C ARG A 11 15.13 7.79 13.32
N ASP A 12 14.07 8.49 13.77
CA ASP A 12 13.23 8.06 14.91
C ASP A 12 11.72 8.00 14.61
N ALA A 13 11.26 8.42 13.43
CA ALA A 13 9.86 8.25 13.01
C ALA A 13 9.56 6.80 12.54
N ASP A 14 10.61 6.02 12.25
CA ASP A 14 10.59 4.62 11.80
C ASP A 14 10.46 3.61 12.95
N ARG A 15 9.59 3.88 13.92
CA ARG A 15 8.85 2.77 14.51
C ARG A 15 7.79 2.41 13.46
N GLU A 16 8.19 1.59 12.48
CA GLU A 16 7.50 1.29 11.21
C GLU A 16 5.99 1.58 11.29
N GLU A 17 5.56 2.70 10.70
CA GLU A 17 4.15 3.07 10.66
C GLU A 17 3.36 1.91 10.06
N THR A 18 2.43 1.36 10.85
CA THR A 18 1.60 0.24 10.43
C THR A 18 0.80 0.60 9.20
N ASP A 19 0.41 -0.39 8.40
CA ASP A 19 -0.41 -0.13 7.23
C ASP A 19 -1.74 0.53 7.58
N ALA A 20 -2.30 0.20 8.76
CA ALA A 20 -3.50 0.87 9.29
C ALA A 20 -3.30 2.38 9.45
N GLN A 21 -2.17 2.80 10.02
CA GLN A 21 -1.86 4.21 10.24
C GLN A 21 -1.66 4.95 8.91
N VAL A 22 -0.95 4.34 7.95
CA VAL A 22 -0.82 4.90 6.60
C VAL A 22 -2.20 5.03 5.95
N ILE A 23 -3.03 3.98 6.02
CA ILE A 23 -4.37 3.98 5.44
C ILE A 23 -5.27 5.04 6.09
N GLU A 24 -5.23 5.17 7.41
CA GLU A 24 -5.99 6.19 8.15
C GLU A 24 -5.62 7.59 7.67
N ARG A 25 -4.34 7.93 7.68
CA ARG A 25 -3.86 9.26 7.27
C ARG A 25 -4.12 9.53 5.80
N SER A 26 -4.02 8.51 4.95
CA SER A 26 -4.30 8.64 3.52
C SER A 26 -5.74 9.01 3.16
N ARG A 27 -6.66 9.01 4.15
CA ARG A 27 -8.01 9.53 3.97
C ARG A 27 -8.00 11.04 3.69
N ASP A 28 -7.14 11.75 4.41
CA ASP A 28 -6.98 13.21 4.33
C ASP A 28 -5.72 13.63 3.54
N GLU A 29 -4.69 12.78 3.53
CA GLU A 29 -3.41 12.95 2.82
C GLU A 29 -3.21 11.84 1.76
N PRO A 30 -3.96 11.84 0.63
CA PRO A 30 -3.98 10.74 -0.36
C PRO A 30 -2.63 10.18 -0.79
N GLU A 31 -1.63 11.04 -0.92
CA GLU A 31 -0.26 10.71 -1.31
C GLU A 31 0.41 9.70 -0.37
N LEU A 32 0.02 9.64 0.90
CA LEU A 32 0.58 8.69 1.87
C LEU A 32 0.24 7.24 1.51
N PHE A 33 -0.83 7.01 0.75
CA PHE A 33 -1.18 5.68 0.26
C PHE A 33 -0.07 5.06 -0.62
N ALA A 34 0.81 5.88 -1.22
CA ALA A 34 1.94 5.40 -2.01
C ALA A 34 2.86 4.46 -1.21
N ALA A 35 2.96 4.63 0.12
CA ALA A 35 3.74 3.72 0.95
C ALA A 35 3.21 2.27 0.92
N LEU A 36 1.89 2.06 0.74
CA LEU A 36 1.34 0.72 0.53
C LEU A 36 1.73 0.15 -0.83
N PHE A 37 1.75 1.00 -1.86
CA PHE A 37 2.20 0.59 -3.18
C PHE A 37 3.66 0.14 -3.12
N ASP A 38 4.55 0.95 -2.57
CA ASP A 38 5.98 0.64 -2.43
C ASP A 38 6.21 -0.66 -1.63
N ARG A 39 5.43 -0.89 -0.56
CA ARG A 39 5.52 -2.11 0.26
C ARG A 39 5.04 -3.38 -0.45
N TYR A 40 4.01 -3.28 -1.30
CA TYR A 40 3.26 -4.46 -1.74
C TYR A 40 3.13 -4.68 -3.25
N ALA A 41 3.52 -3.72 -4.10
CA ALA A 41 3.39 -3.81 -5.56
C ALA A 41 4.01 -5.11 -6.10
N ASP A 42 5.26 -5.38 -5.74
CA ASP A 42 5.98 -6.60 -6.10
C ASP A 42 5.26 -7.89 -5.66
N ALA A 43 4.69 -7.90 -4.45
CA ALA A 43 4.03 -9.07 -3.91
C ALA A 43 2.71 -9.36 -4.64
N VAL A 44 1.93 -8.32 -4.92
CA VAL A 44 0.66 -8.39 -5.66
C VAL A 44 0.94 -8.77 -7.12
N HIS A 45 1.90 -8.12 -7.78
CA HIS A 45 2.29 -8.43 -9.16
C HIS A 45 2.74 -9.89 -9.29
N ARG A 46 3.63 -10.36 -8.40
CA ARG A 46 4.08 -11.76 -8.41
C ARG A 46 2.96 -12.77 -8.12
N TYR A 47 1.93 -12.37 -7.40
CA TYR A 47 0.75 -13.21 -7.15
C TYR A 47 -0.16 -13.27 -8.38
N ALA A 48 -0.40 -12.13 -9.01
CA ALA A 48 -1.15 -11.99 -10.26
C ALA A 48 -0.49 -12.79 -11.39
N ALA A 49 0.82 -12.61 -11.60
CA ALA A 49 1.58 -13.30 -12.63
C ALA A 49 1.52 -14.83 -12.50
N ARG A 50 1.46 -15.35 -11.28
CA ARG A 50 1.31 -16.80 -11.04
C ARG A 50 -0.08 -17.34 -11.39
N ARG A 51 -1.10 -16.48 -11.44
CA ARG A 51 -2.50 -16.88 -11.69
C ARG A 51 -2.93 -16.66 -13.13
N LEU A 52 -2.53 -15.53 -13.72
CA LEU A 52 -3.02 -15.09 -15.04
C LEU A 52 -1.89 -14.88 -16.06
N GLY A 53 -0.63 -15.10 -15.68
CA GLY A 53 0.54 -14.82 -16.50
C GLY A 53 1.06 -13.39 -16.34
N PRO A 54 2.31 -13.12 -16.78
CA PRO A 54 2.98 -11.83 -16.57
C PRO A 54 2.32 -10.68 -17.34
N GLU A 55 1.71 -10.97 -18.50
CA GLU A 55 1.06 -9.96 -19.36
C GLU A 55 -0.13 -9.29 -18.66
N ALA A 56 -0.92 -10.05 -17.90
CA ALA A 56 -2.08 -9.52 -17.16
C ALA A 56 -1.72 -9.01 -15.75
N ALA A 57 -0.48 -9.23 -15.29
CA ALA A 57 -0.11 -8.99 -13.90
C ALA A 57 0.03 -7.50 -13.56
N GLU A 58 0.52 -6.70 -14.48
CA GLU A 58 0.70 -5.26 -14.32
C GLU A 58 -0.66 -4.56 -14.19
N ASP A 59 -1.57 -4.81 -15.12
CA ASP A 59 -2.93 -4.27 -15.11
C ASP A 59 -3.69 -4.68 -13.84
N LEU A 60 -3.61 -5.95 -13.45
CA LEU A 60 -4.29 -6.44 -12.25
C LEU A 60 -3.71 -5.84 -10.96
N MET A 61 -2.40 -5.62 -10.90
CA MET A 61 -1.77 -4.92 -9.80
C MET A 61 -2.28 -3.48 -9.74
N ALA A 62 -2.28 -2.74 -10.85
CA ALA A 62 -2.78 -1.37 -10.91
C ALA A 62 -4.26 -1.28 -10.49
N GLU A 63 -5.10 -2.21 -10.94
CA GLU A 63 -6.51 -2.27 -10.56
C GLU A 63 -6.68 -2.62 -9.07
N THR A 64 -5.83 -3.49 -8.53
CA THR A 64 -5.83 -3.82 -7.09
C THR A 64 -5.60 -2.57 -6.26
N PHE A 65 -4.54 -1.80 -6.55
CA PHE A 65 -4.22 -0.59 -5.78
C PHE A 65 -5.22 0.54 -6.02
N THR A 66 -5.76 0.67 -7.23
CA THR A 66 -6.86 1.61 -7.51
C THR A 66 -8.09 1.28 -6.68
N THR A 67 -8.49 0.01 -6.65
CA THR A 67 -9.62 -0.48 -5.86
C THR A 67 -9.37 -0.29 -4.37
N ALA A 68 -8.16 -0.60 -3.89
CA ALA A 68 -7.78 -0.42 -2.50
C ALA A 68 -7.85 1.06 -2.10
N PHE A 69 -7.27 1.95 -2.90
CA PHE A 69 -7.31 3.39 -2.66
C PHE A 69 -8.75 3.92 -2.57
N GLN A 70 -9.64 3.52 -3.48
CA GLN A 70 -11.06 3.88 -3.43
C GLN A 70 -11.77 3.37 -2.17
N ARG A 71 -11.38 2.18 -1.69
CA ARG A 71 -11.99 1.51 -0.53
C ARG A 71 -11.31 1.81 0.80
N ARG A 72 -10.26 2.65 0.84
CA ARG A 72 -9.45 2.90 2.05
C ARG A 72 -10.26 3.39 3.27
N HIS A 73 -11.38 4.07 3.04
CA HIS A 73 -12.30 4.50 4.11
C HIS A 73 -13.03 3.32 4.78
N SER A 74 -13.14 2.17 4.11
CA SER A 74 -13.76 0.95 4.63
C SER A 74 -12.78 -0.02 5.28
N TYR A 75 -11.48 0.30 5.29
CA TYR A 75 -10.47 -0.56 5.91
C TYR A 75 -10.65 -0.62 7.44
N ASP A 76 -10.53 -1.83 7.97
CA ASP A 76 -10.59 -2.13 9.40
C ASP A 76 -9.26 -1.75 10.07
N LEU A 77 -9.23 -0.58 10.72
CA LEU A 77 -8.03 -0.02 11.36
C LEU A 77 -7.52 -0.85 12.56
N SER A 78 -8.27 -1.85 13.03
CA SER A 78 -7.75 -2.79 14.03
C SER A 78 -6.71 -3.78 13.45
N ARG A 79 -6.62 -3.87 12.11
CA ARG A 79 -5.66 -4.71 11.40
C ARG A 79 -4.46 -3.87 11.01
N GLY A 80 -3.31 -4.10 11.64
CA GLY A 80 -2.08 -3.36 11.32
C GLY A 80 -1.43 -3.71 9.98
N ASP A 81 -1.81 -4.83 9.36
CA ASP A 81 -1.26 -5.36 8.10
C ASP A 81 -2.33 -5.33 7.00
N ALA A 82 -2.06 -4.61 5.91
CA ALA A 82 -2.95 -4.48 4.76
C ALA A 82 -2.81 -5.64 3.76
N ARG A 83 -1.79 -6.48 3.89
CA ARG A 83 -1.53 -7.58 2.96
C ARG A 83 -2.73 -8.51 2.78
N PRO A 84 -3.42 -9.02 3.83
CA PRO A 84 -4.59 -9.87 3.62
C PRO A 84 -5.72 -9.17 2.85
N TRP A 85 -5.89 -7.87 3.08
CA TRP A 85 -6.91 -7.07 2.41
C TRP A 85 -6.57 -6.85 0.93
N LEU A 86 -5.32 -6.49 0.61
CA LEU A 86 -4.84 -6.34 -0.77
C LEU A 86 -4.97 -7.64 -1.55
N PHE A 87 -4.51 -8.77 -0.99
CA PHE A 87 -4.62 -10.07 -1.65
C PHE A 87 -6.08 -10.54 -1.80
N GLY A 88 -6.95 -10.16 -0.87
CA GLY A 88 -8.40 -10.37 -1.00
C GLY A 88 -8.97 -9.61 -2.20
N ILE A 89 -8.60 -8.34 -2.37
CA ILE A 89 -8.98 -7.55 -3.55
C ILE A 89 -8.47 -8.22 -4.83
N THR A 90 -7.17 -8.55 -4.92
CA THR A 90 -6.60 -9.19 -6.11
C THR A 90 -7.30 -10.50 -6.43
N THR A 91 -7.59 -11.34 -5.42
CA THR A 91 -8.27 -12.63 -5.63
C THR A 91 -9.69 -12.45 -6.17
N ASN A 92 -10.41 -11.45 -5.67
CA ASN A 92 -11.74 -11.11 -6.19
C ASN A 92 -11.67 -10.62 -7.64
N LEU A 93 -10.63 -9.86 -8.01
CA LEU A 93 -10.45 -9.39 -9.39
C LEU A 93 -10.08 -10.54 -10.34
N VAL A 94 -9.25 -11.49 -9.91
CA VAL A 94 -8.93 -12.72 -10.70
C VAL A 94 -10.18 -13.58 -10.97
N SER A 95 -11.14 -13.57 -10.06
CA SER A 95 -12.31 -14.47 -10.12
C SER A 95 -13.50 -13.90 -10.90
N ARG A 96 -13.38 -12.68 -11.43
CA ARG A 96 -14.40 -12.02 -12.27
C ARG A 96 -14.27 -12.46 -13.72
#